data_AF-A0A349SWC9-F1
#
_entry.id   AF-A0A349SWC9-F1
#
_cell.length_a   1.000
_cell.length_b   1.000
_cell.length_c   1.000
_cell.angle_alpha   90.00
_cell.angle_beta   90.00
_cell.angle_gamma   90.00
#
_symmetry.space_group_name_H-M   'P 1'
#
loop_
_entity.id
_entity.type
_entity.pdbx_description
1 polymer ?
#
loop_
_entity_poly.entity_id
_entity_poly.type
_entity_poly.pdbx_seq_one_letter_code
_entity_poly.pdbx_strand_id
1 'polypeptide(L)'
;AKAQADHVETYAPDQMAQARSALAEARRYAERFQADPDNVNKSISLFFGDSMGGQALSLLAQANEALSRAEANKRQADSIFAEANENFTWLKKFQAPVHFRYEYQELERAQKSLVEYVADGRSDKAVQGLPRLLQRQQALEIAAAQRFYLYELSRQVEWHEHALVGRYAALSYSNALGALNKANRVVAQNSRDEAAILAAKREAEFSLAIASAVAADMQKLVNMDRQSMERWLILLTTKLHTMAGAIGADDVRDQELMTQVDLLTAAAQHNKDGQPAGRPTAQKAESELVAEAEKGAVKEVDKNTDKGTANQAATEEINQRVAELEQSLEAKVKALTEQLQAIQAANQRAEAQAEPAAEPEL
;
A
#
# COMPACT_ATOMS: atom_id res chain seq x y z
N ALA A 1 -18.65 42.58 -12.08
CA ALA A 1 -17.88 41.51 -12.73
C ALA A 1 -17.19 40.63 -11.69
N LYS A 2 -17.97 39.89 -10.87
CA LYS A 2 -17.44 39.04 -9.79
C LYS A 2 -17.88 37.57 -9.93
N ALA A 3 -18.34 37.17 -11.12
CA ALA A 3 -18.81 35.82 -11.43
C ALA A 3 -17.77 34.99 -12.23
N GLN A 4 -16.52 35.44 -12.30
CA GLN A 4 -15.46 34.75 -13.06
C GLN A 4 -14.59 33.82 -12.21
N ALA A 5 -14.92 33.58 -10.94
CA ALA A 5 -13.99 32.91 -10.04
C ALA A 5 -14.19 31.39 -9.87
N ASP A 6 -15.28 30.79 -10.34
CA ASP A 6 -15.79 29.64 -9.57
C ASP A 6 -16.46 28.53 -10.37
N HIS A 7 -15.90 28.10 -11.52
CA HIS A 7 -16.37 26.93 -12.32
C HIS A 7 -17.90 26.85 -12.57
N VAL A 8 -18.62 27.96 -12.45
CA VAL A 8 -20.09 28.03 -12.59
C VAL A 8 -20.51 27.59 -14.00
N GLU A 9 -19.66 27.87 -15.00
CA GLU A 9 -19.83 27.42 -16.38
C GLU A 9 -19.90 25.89 -16.55
N THR A 10 -19.27 25.14 -15.66
CA THR A 10 -19.33 23.67 -15.68
C THR A 10 -20.70 23.16 -15.26
N TYR A 11 -21.40 23.90 -14.38
CA TYR A 11 -22.67 23.48 -13.78
C TYR A 11 -23.90 24.19 -14.35
N ALA A 12 -23.71 25.29 -15.07
CA ALA A 12 -24.79 26.10 -15.64
C ALA A 12 -24.36 26.78 -16.96
N PRO A 13 -23.96 26.01 -17.99
CA PRO A 13 -23.42 26.57 -19.23
C PRO A 13 -24.43 27.45 -19.97
N ASP A 14 -25.70 27.04 -20.02
CA ASP A 14 -26.75 27.77 -20.73
C ASP A 14 -27.12 29.08 -20.03
N GLN A 15 -27.24 29.05 -18.70
CA GLN A 15 -27.51 30.25 -17.91
C GLN A 15 -26.35 31.25 -17.99
N MET A 16 -25.10 30.76 -18.02
CA MET A 16 -23.92 31.61 -18.23
C MET A 16 -23.87 32.19 -19.66
N ALA A 17 -24.27 31.42 -20.68
CA ALA A 17 -24.37 31.91 -22.05
C ALA A 17 -25.45 32.99 -22.18
N GLN A 18 -26.63 32.79 -21.58
CA GLN A 18 -27.71 33.78 -21.52
C GLN A 18 -27.27 35.06 -20.81
N ALA A 19 -26.61 34.94 -19.65
CA ALA A 19 -26.09 36.08 -18.91
C ALA A 19 -25.05 36.87 -19.73
N ARG A 20 -24.13 36.18 -20.40
CA ARG A 20 -23.12 36.81 -21.27
C ARG A 20 -23.75 37.53 -22.45
N SER A 21 -24.75 36.93 -23.11
CA SER A 21 -25.47 37.53 -24.23
C SER A 21 -26.22 38.79 -23.80
N ALA A 22 -27.00 38.70 -22.72
CA ALA A 22 -27.78 39.83 -22.20
C ALA A 22 -26.87 40.98 -21.73
N LEU A 23 -25.74 40.68 -21.09
CA LEU A 23 -24.75 41.70 -20.71
C LEU A 23 -24.07 42.34 -21.92
N ALA A 24 -23.77 41.57 -22.96
CA ALA A 24 -23.18 42.12 -24.18
C ALA A 24 -24.14 43.08 -24.88
N GLU A 25 -25.42 42.76 -24.94
CA GLU A 25 -26.45 43.64 -25.49
C GLU A 25 -26.69 44.88 -24.62
N ALA A 26 -26.76 44.73 -23.30
CA ALA A 26 -26.88 45.87 -22.38
C ALA A 26 -25.70 46.84 -22.51
N ARG A 27 -24.48 46.34 -22.71
CA ARG A 27 -23.29 47.17 -22.96
C ARG A 27 -23.41 47.99 -24.24
N ARG A 28 -23.96 47.43 -25.32
CA ARG A 28 -24.20 48.18 -26.57
C ARG A 28 -25.16 49.35 -26.37
N TYR A 29 -26.18 49.19 -25.52
CA TYR A 29 -27.05 50.30 -25.14
C TYR A 29 -26.33 51.34 -24.27
N ALA A 30 -25.52 50.90 -23.31
CA ALA A 30 -24.74 51.80 -22.45
C ALA A 30 -23.74 52.66 -23.27
N GLU A 31 -23.07 52.07 -24.27
CA GLU A 31 -22.19 52.80 -25.19
C GLU A 31 -22.96 53.87 -25.99
N ARG A 32 -24.20 53.57 -26.42
CA ARG A 32 -25.06 54.55 -27.09
C ARG A 32 -25.52 55.69 -26.17
N PHE A 33 -25.73 55.41 -24.88
CA PHE A 33 -26.07 56.44 -23.89
C PHE A 33 -24.87 57.32 -23.53
N GLN A 34 -23.65 56.77 -23.54
CA GLN A 34 -22.43 57.54 -23.36
C GLN A 34 -22.18 58.49 -24.54
N ALA A 35 -22.50 58.06 -25.76
CA ALA A 35 -22.35 58.88 -26.95
C ALA A 35 -23.42 59.98 -27.06
N ASP A 36 -24.68 59.67 -26.70
CA ASP A 36 -25.78 60.62 -26.67
C ASP A 36 -26.77 60.25 -25.53
N PRO A 37 -26.81 61.03 -24.44
CA PRO A 37 -27.70 60.79 -23.29
C PRO A 37 -29.19 60.77 -23.62
N ASP A 38 -29.63 61.47 -24.67
CA ASP A 38 -31.05 61.54 -25.05
C ASP A 38 -31.56 60.20 -25.58
N ASN A 39 -30.65 59.31 -26.02
CA ASN A 39 -30.99 57.96 -26.47
C ASN A 39 -31.70 57.13 -25.39
N VAL A 40 -31.52 57.42 -24.10
CA VAL A 40 -32.17 56.69 -22.99
C VAL A 40 -33.70 56.70 -23.13
N ASN A 41 -34.27 57.84 -23.56
CA ASN A 41 -35.72 58.04 -23.65
C ASN A 41 -36.27 57.77 -25.06
N LYS A 42 -35.41 57.54 -26.06
CA LYS A 42 -35.86 57.25 -27.43
C LYS A 42 -36.51 55.88 -27.51
N SER A 43 -37.63 55.80 -28.22
CA SER A 43 -38.33 54.55 -28.49
C SER A 43 -37.48 53.63 -29.36
N ILE A 44 -37.50 52.34 -29.06
CA ILE A 44 -36.76 51.31 -29.81
C ILE A 44 -37.44 51.00 -31.15
N SER A 45 -38.75 51.21 -31.23
CA SER A 45 -39.57 51.01 -32.42
C SER A 45 -40.57 52.15 -32.57
N LEU A 46 -40.95 52.45 -33.82
CA LEU A 46 -42.01 53.42 -34.14
C LEU A 46 -43.41 52.92 -33.72
N PHE A 47 -43.55 51.62 -33.43
CA PHE A 47 -44.83 50.97 -33.15
C PHE A 47 -45.00 50.48 -31.71
N PHE A 48 -43.90 50.38 -30.93
CA PHE A 48 -43.92 49.89 -29.55
C PHE A 48 -43.31 50.95 -28.62
N GLY A 49 -43.95 51.16 -27.47
CA GLY A 49 -43.65 52.24 -26.53
C GLY A 49 -42.40 52.03 -25.66
N ASP A 50 -41.62 50.97 -25.88
CA ASP A 50 -40.45 50.67 -25.06
C ASP A 50 -39.28 51.62 -25.39
N SER A 51 -38.72 52.25 -24.35
CA SER A 51 -37.53 53.09 -24.48
C SER A 51 -36.26 52.26 -24.48
N MET A 52 -35.20 52.75 -25.13
CA MET A 52 -33.89 52.08 -25.11
C MET A 52 -33.37 51.88 -23.69
N GLY A 53 -33.63 52.84 -22.79
CA GLY A 53 -33.31 52.72 -21.36
C GLY A 53 -34.07 51.58 -20.68
N GLY A 54 -35.37 51.42 -20.97
CA GLY A 54 -36.18 50.31 -20.47
C GLY A 54 -35.67 48.95 -20.93
N GLN A 55 -35.28 48.82 -22.20
CA GLN A 55 -34.69 47.59 -22.73
C GLN A 55 -33.32 47.28 -22.13
N ALA A 56 -32.46 48.29 -21.94
CA ALA A 56 -31.18 48.10 -21.29
C ALA A 56 -31.34 47.59 -19.85
N LEU A 57 -32.29 48.14 -19.10
CA LEU A 57 -32.64 47.66 -17.76
C LEU A 57 -33.21 46.24 -17.77
N SER A 58 -34.08 45.91 -18.74
CA SER A 58 -34.62 44.56 -18.93
C SER A 58 -33.52 43.53 -19.20
N LEU A 59 -32.56 43.86 -20.08
CA LEU A 59 -31.41 43.01 -20.37
C LEU A 59 -30.49 42.82 -19.16
N LEU A 60 -30.27 43.88 -18.36
CA LEU A 60 -29.53 43.77 -17.10
C LEU A 60 -30.26 42.90 -16.07
N ALA A 61 -31.58 43.01 -15.98
CA ALA A 61 -32.40 42.17 -15.11
C ALA A 61 -32.34 40.69 -15.54
N GLN A 62 -32.46 40.40 -16.84
CA GLN A 62 -32.31 39.05 -17.41
C GLN A 62 -30.91 38.48 -17.13
N ALA A 63 -29.86 39.28 -17.29
CA ALA A 63 -28.50 38.86 -16.97
C ALA A 63 -28.32 38.51 -15.48
N ASN A 64 -28.84 39.35 -14.58
CA ASN A 64 -28.77 39.11 -13.15
C ASN A 64 -29.57 37.87 -12.74
N GLU A 65 -30.75 37.66 -13.32
CA GLU A 65 -31.56 36.48 -13.06
C GLU A 65 -30.86 35.20 -13.55
N ALA A 66 -30.29 35.22 -14.76
CA ALA A 66 -29.52 34.10 -15.29
C ALA A 66 -28.28 33.78 -14.42
N LEU A 67 -27.56 34.81 -13.95
CA LEU A 67 -26.44 34.62 -13.01
C LEU A 67 -26.91 34.04 -11.67
N SER A 68 -28.01 34.53 -11.11
CA SER A 68 -28.55 34.03 -9.85
C SER A 68 -28.97 32.56 -9.96
N ARG A 69 -29.60 32.17 -11.07
CA ARG A 69 -29.94 30.78 -11.37
C ARG A 69 -28.69 29.92 -11.54
N ALA A 70 -27.66 30.43 -12.22
CA ALA A 70 -26.39 29.73 -12.38
C ALA A 70 -25.68 29.46 -11.05
N GLU A 71 -25.68 30.45 -10.14
CA GLU A 71 -25.13 30.30 -8.78
C GLU A 71 -25.95 29.32 -7.94
N ALA A 72 -27.28 29.34 -8.04
CA ALA A 72 -28.15 28.39 -7.36
C ALA A 72 -27.91 26.95 -7.85
N ASN A 73 -27.84 26.76 -9.18
CA ASN A 73 -27.52 25.46 -9.78
C ASN A 73 -26.16 24.94 -9.34
N LYS A 74 -25.13 25.80 -9.29
CA LYS A 74 -23.82 25.43 -8.77
C LYS A 74 -23.91 24.94 -7.32
N ARG A 75 -24.52 25.71 -6.43
CA ARG A 75 -24.65 25.32 -5.00
C ARG A 75 -25.37 23.99 -4.84
N GLN A 76 -26.42 23.79 -5.64
CA GLN A 76 -27.16 22.53 -5.64
C GLN A 76 -26.29 21.37 -6.16
N ALA A 77 -25.59 21.55 -7.28
CA ALA A 77 -24.70 20.55 -7.83
C ALA A 77 -23.54 20.20 -6.87
N ASP A 78 -22.90 21.21 -6.27
CA ASP A 78 -21.83 21.01 -5.28
C ASP A 78 -22.33 20.20 -4.08
N SER A 79 -23.57 20.45 -3.63
CA SER A 79 -24.17 19.68 -2.53
C SER A 79 -24.49 18.23 -2.92
N ILE A 80 -25.00 17.99 -4.14
CA ILE A 80 -25.38 16.66 -4.62
C ILE A 80 -24.13 15.82 -4.91
N PHE A 81 -23.10 16.43 -5.51
CA PHE A 81 -21.91 15.72 -5.98
C PHE A 81 -20.72 15.82 -5.03
N ALA A 82 -20.89 16.30 -3.79
CA ALA A 82 -19.80 16.46 -2.82
C ALA A 82 -18.97 15.17 -2.66
N GLU A 83 -19.63 14.05 -2.40
CA GLU A 83 -18.98 12.74 -2.26
C GLU A 83 -18.31 12.29 -3.58
N ALA A 84 -18.99 12.47 -4.71
CA ALA A 84 -18.45 12.09 -6.01
C ALA A 84 -17.17 12.90 -6.37
N ASN A 85 -17.13 14.18 -6.01
CA ASN A 85 -15.98 15.06 -6.20
C ASN A 85 -14.80 14.66 -5.29
N GLU A 86 -15.09 14.26 -4.05
CA GLU A 86 -14.07 13.71 -3.16
C GLU A 86 -13.47 12.43 -3.74
N ASN A 87 -14.30 11.50 -4.23
CA ASN A 87 -13.86 10.26 -4.85
C ASN A 87 -12.94 10.52 -6.06
N PHE A 88 -13.24 11.52 -6.91
CA PHE A 88 -12.35 11.91 -8.00
C PHE A 88 -10.98 12.42 -7.53
N THR A 89 -10.93 13.05 -6.36
CA THR A 89 -9.66 13.51 -5.76
C THR A 89 -8.81 12.30 -5.35
N TRP A 90 -9.42 11.30 -4.72
CA TRP A 90 -8.77 10.03 -4.38
C TRP A 90 -8.34 9.24 -5.62
N LEU A 91 -9.19 9.14 -6.64
CA LEU A 91 -8.86 8.50 -7.91
C LEU A 91 -7.63 9.13 -8.57
N LYS A 92 -7.51 10.46 -8.55
CA LYS A 92 -6.32 11.16 -9.03
C LYS A 92 -5.09 10.86 -8.18
N LYS A 93 -5.24 10.81 -6.85
CA LYS A 93 -4.14 10.43 -5.93
C LYS A 93 -3.62 9.03 -6.24
N PHE A 94 -4.49 8.07 -6.52
CA PHE A 94 -4.13 6.71 -6.93
C PHE A 94 -3.73 6.57 -8.41
N GLN A 95 -3.53 7.68 -9.12
CA GLN A 95 -3.11 7.71 -10.52
C GLN A 95 -4.07 6.97 -11.48
N ALA A 96 -5.37 6.90 -11.14
CA ALA A 96 -6.38 6.31 -12.00
C ALA A 96 -6.42 6.92 -13.43
N PRO A 97 -6.21 8.23 -13.65
CA PRO A 97 -6.19 8.80 -15.01
C PRO A 97 -5.08 8.24 -15.90
N VAL A 98 -3.99 7.72 -15.31
CA VAL A 98 -2.84 7.16 -16.02
C VAL A 98 -3.05 5.67 -16.29
N HIS A 99 -3.42 4.92 -15.25
CA HIS A 99 -3.48 3.44 -15.32
C HIS A 99 -4.84 2.89 -15.73
N PHE A 100 -5.91 3.65 -15.56
CA PHE A 100 -7.30 3.27 -15.86
C PHE A 100 -8.00 4.37 -16.68
N ARG A 101 -7.35 4.77 -17.77
CA ARG A 101 -7.76 5.94 -18.57
C ARG A 101 -9.19 5.85 -19.08
N TYR A 102 -9.61 4.68 -19.58
CA TYR A 102 -10.94 4.50 -20.18
C TYR A 102 -12.03 4.59 -19.12
N GLU A 103 -11.86 3.87 -18.01
CA GLU A 103 -12.80 3.83 -16.89
C GLU A 103 -12.93 5.21 -16.24
N TYR A 104 -11.81 5.90 -16.06
CA TYR A 104 -11.79 7.25 -15.50
C TYR A 104 -12.52 8.26 -16.42
N GLN A 105 -12.29 8.20 -17.74
CA GLN A 105 -13.01 9.05 -18.70
C GLN A 105 -14.51 8.78 -18.75
N GLU A 106 -14.93 7.51 -18.65
CA GLU A 106 -16.34 7.14 -18.58
C GLU A 106 -17.01 7.69 -17.31
N LEU A 107 -16.31 7.72 -16.17
CA LEU A 107 -16.81 8.35 -14.95
C LEU A 107 -16.96 9.87 -15.10
N GLU A 108 -15.99 10.55 -15.73
CA GLU A 108 -16.09 12.01 -15.98
C GLU A 108 -17.29 12.34 -16.88
N ARG A 109 -17.51 11.53 -17.93
CA ARG A 109 -18.70 11.67 -18.81
C ARG A 109 -19.99 11.42 -18.04
N ALA A 110 -20.02 10.39 -17.20
CA ALA A 110 -21.19 10.08 -16.38
C ALA A 110 -21.50 11.23 -15.40
N GLN A 111 -20.49 11.76 -14.71
CA GLN A 111 -20.68 12.92 -13.84
C GLN A 111 -21.17 14.14 -14.62
N LYS A 112 -20.58 14.43 -15.78
CA LYS A 112 -21.01 15.54 -16.63
C LYS A 112 -22.49 15.42 -17.03
N SER A 113 -22.94 14.23 -17.42
CA SER A 113 -24.35 13.97 -17.71
C SER A 113 -25.26 14.21 -16.50
N LEU A 114 -24.83 13.85 -15.29
CA LEU A 114 -25.61 14.13 -14.08
C LEU A 114 -25.65 15.64 -13.75
N VAL A 115 -24.55 16.36 -14.00
CA VAL A 115 -24.49 17.81 -13.88
C VAL A 115 -25.43 18.50 -14.86
N GLU A 116 -25.50 18.03 -16.11
CA GLU A 116 -26.44 18.52 -17.12
C GLU A 116 -27.91 18.35 -16.67
N TYR A 117 -28.26 17.27 -15.97
CA TYR A 117 -29.60 17.14 -15.39
C TYR A 117 -29.90 18.22 -14.33
N VAL A 118 -28.93 18.62 -13.51
CA VAL A 118 -29.11 19.73 -12.55
C VAL A 118 -29.26 21.06 -13.29
N ALA A 119 -28.46 21.29 -14.33
CA ALA A 119 -28.52 22.50 -15.14
C ALA A 119 -29.89 22.69 -15.82
N ASP A 120 -30.49 21.58 -16.27
CA ASP A 120 -31.83 21.52 -16.88
C ASP A 120 -32.99 21.61 -15.87
N GLY A 121 -32.70 21.80 -14.58
CA GLY A 121 -33.72 21.80 -13.51
C GLY A 121 -34.32 20.42 -13.20
N ARG A 122 -33.67 19.34 -13.66
CA ARG A 122 -34.08 17.93 -13.45
C ARG A 122 -33.21 17.26 -12.38
N SER A 123 -33.07 17.91 -11.23
CA SER A 123 -32.24 17.43 -10.11
C SER A 123 -32.61 16.03 -9.62
N ASP A 124 -33.88 15.64 -9.72
CA ASP A 124 -34.33 14.31 -9.29
C ASP A 124 -33.65 13.20 -10.10
N LYS A 125 -33.43 13.42 -11.41
CA LYS A 125 -32.69 12.48 -12.26
C LYS A 125 -31.22 12.41 -11.89
N ALA A 126 -30.62 13.54 -11.51
CA ALA A 126 -29.24 13.58 -11.03
C ALA A 126 -29.10 12.75 -9.73
N VAL A 127 -30.01 12.93 -8.78
CA VAL A 127 -30.04 12.18 -7.51
C VAL A 127 -30.28 10.69 -7.75
N GLN A 128 -31.17 10.32 -8.67
CA GLN A 128 -31.41 8.91 -9.02
C GLN A 128 -30.20 8.24 -9.69
N GLY A 129 -29.44 8.99 -10.51
CA GLY A 129 -28.25 8.48 -11.19
C GLY A 129 -27.00 8.42 -10.31
N LEU A 130 -26.96 9.20 -9.22
CA LEU A 130 -25.79 9.35 -8.35
C LEU A 130 -25.31 8.03 -7.72
N PRO A 131 -26.16 7.15 -7.16
CA PRO A 131 -25.71 5.88 -6.58
C PRO A 131 -24.92 5.02 -7.56
N ARG A 132 -25.32 5.00 -8.84
CA ARG A 132 -24.61 4.24 -9.88
C ARG A 132 -23.24 4.84 -10.19
N LEU A 133 -23.12 6.17 -10.16
CA LEU A 133 -21.82 6.84 -10.30
C LEU A 133 -20.91 6.49 -9.12
N LEU A 134 -21.41 6.64 -7.88
CA LEU A 134 -20.65 6.37 -6.66
C LEU A 134 -20.15 4.93 -6.61
N GLN A 135 -20.99 3.94 -6.94
CA GLN A 135 -20.58 2.54 -7.01
C GLN A 135 -19.44 2.30 -8.02
N ARG A 136 -19.52 2.91 -9.20
CA ARG A 136 -18.47 2.79 -10.22
C ARG A 136 -17.18 3.49 -9.80
N GLN A 137 -17.29 4.64 -9.14
CA GLN A 137 -16.14 5.35 -8.57
C GLN A 137 -15.46 4.50 -7.49
N GLN A 138 -16.23 3.92 -6.57
CA GLN A 138 -15.69 3.07 -5.51
C GLN A 138 -14.99 1.82 -6.07
N ALA A 139 -15.57 1.16 -7.07
CA ALA A 139 -14.94 0.03 -7.73
C ALA A 139 -13.60 0.43 -8.39
N LEU A 140 -13.57 1.58 -9.06
CA LEU A 140 -12.33 2.09 -9.66
C LEU A 140 -11.32 2.53 -8.59
N GLU A 141 -11.77 3.09 -7.47
CA GLU A 141 -10.93 3.51 -6.35
C GLU A 141 -10.21 2.30 -5.75
N ILE A 142 -10.93 1.20 -5.52
CA ILE A 142 -10.36 -0.05 -5.02
C ILE A 142 -9.31 -0.59 -6.01
N ALA A 143 -9.64 -0.67 -7.30
CA ALA A 143 -8.72 -1.17 -8.31
C ALA A 143 -7.46 -0.29 -8.45
N ALA A 144 -7.64 1.04 -8.42
CA ALA A 144 -6.55 1.99 -8.47
C ALA A 144 -5.67 1.92 -7.22
N ALA A 145 -6.25 1.80 -6.03
CA ALA A 145 -5.51 1.64 -4.78
C ALA A 145 -4.73 0.32 -4.74
N GLN A 146 -5.35 -0.80 -5.14
CA GLN A 146 -4.67 -2.10 -5.23
C GLN A 146 -3.46 -2.02 -6.15
N ARG A 147 -3.62 -1.40 -7.33
CA ARG A 147 -2.51 -1.16 -8.24
C ARG A 147 -1.44 -0.26 -7.62
N PHE A 148 -1.85 0.86 -7.03
CA PHE A 148 -0.91 1.84 -6.47
C PHE A 148 -0.03 1.24 -5.37
N TYR A 149 -0.62 0.48 -4.45
CA TYR A 149 0.12 -0.06 -3.30
C TYR A 149 0.77 -1.43 -3.57
N LEU A 150 0.08 -2.33 -4.27
CA LEU A 150 0.40 -3.76 -4.30
C LEU A 150 0.89 -4.26 -5.67
N TYR A 151 0.97 -3.41 -6.70
CA TYR A 151 1.35 -3.85 -8.05
C TYR A 151 2.73 -4.54 -8.09
N GLU A 152 3.74 -3.92 -7.50
CA GLU A 152 5.11 -4.49 -7.51
C GLU A 152 5.16 -5.83 -6.78
N LEU A 153 4.48 -5.95 -5.63
CA LEU A 153 4.41 -7.18 -4.88
C LEU A 153 3.65 -8.27 -5.64
N SER A 154 2.51 -7.92 -6.26
CA SER A 154 1.72 -8.85 -7.07
C SER A 154 2.54 -9.40 -8.24
N ARG A 155 3.30 -8.51 -8.89
CA ARG A 155 4.23 -8.90 -9.95
C ARG A 155 5.31 -9.84 -9.41
N GLN A 156 5.94 -9.53 -8.27
CA GLN A 156 6.94 -10.43 -7.69
C GLN A 156 6.36 -11.82 -7.40
N VAL A 157 5.19 -11.90 -6.78
CA VAL A 157 4.53 -13.18 -6.46
C VAL A 157 4.25 -14.02 -7.71
N GLU A 158 3.78 -13.40 -8.79
CA GLU A 158 3.52 -14.06 -10.09
C GLU A 158 4.83 -14.55 -10.75
N TRP A 159 5.89 -13.72 -10.72
CA TRP A 159 7.20 -14.12 -11.24
C TRP A 159 7.81 -15.27 -10.41
N HIS A 160 7.63 -15.26 -9.09
CA HIS A 160 8.10 -16.32 -8.19
C HIS A 160 7.29 -17.62 -8.32
N GLU A 161 6.03 -17.56 -8.77
CA GLU A 161 5.18 -18.72 -9.11
C GLU A 161 5.85 -19.62 -10.13
N HIS A 162 6.33 -19.00 -11.21
CA HIS A 162 6.94 -19.68 -12.34
C HIS A 162 8.42 -20.01 -12.13
N ALA A 163 8.98 -19.63 -10.99
CA ALA A 163 10.40 -19.75 -10.69
C ALA A 163 10.68 -20.77 -9.59
N LEU A 164 11.87 -20.64 -9.00
CA LEU A 164 12.39 -21.42 -7.87
C LEU A 164 11.41 -21.62 -6.72
N VAL A 165 10.58 -20.61 -6.41
CA VAL A 165 9.78 -20.61 -5.18
C VAL A 165 8.61 -21.59 -5.26
N GLY A 166 7.84 -21.58 -6.35
CA GLY A 166 6.76 -22.54 -6.55
C GLY A 166 7.23 -23.99 -6.58
N ARG A 167 8.43 -24.26 -7.12
CA ARG A 167 8.99 -25.61 -7.23
C ARG A 167 9.53 -26.17 -5.92
N TYR A 168 10.27 -25.37 -5.14
CA TYR A 168 11.00 -25.86 -3.96
C TYR A 168 10.35 -25.48 -2.63
N ALA A 169 9.40 -24.53 -2.59
CA ALA A 169 8.77 -24.05 -1.37
C ALA A 169 7.25 -23.81 -1.55
N ALA A 170 6.53 -24.78 -2.12
CA ALA A 170 5.10 -24.67 -2.41
C ALA A 170 4.24 -24.25 -1.20
N LEU A 171 4.53 -24.77 -0.01
CA LEU A 171 3.81 -24.41 1.22
C LEU A 171 4.02 -22.94 1.60
N SER A 172 5.28 -22.49 1.64
CA SER A 172 5.61 -21.10 1.95
C SER A 172 5.08 -20.13 0.89
N TYR A 173 5.07 -20.56 -0.38
CA TYR A 173 4.48 -19.80 -1.47
C TYR A 173 2.97 -19.62 -1.31
N SER A 174 2.24 -20.68 -0.94
CA SER A 174 0.81 -20.61 -0.62
C SER A 174 0.51 -19.62 0.52
N ASN A 175 1.37 -19.60 1.55
CA ASN A 175 1.26 -18.62 2.64
C ASN A 175 1.47 -17.18 2.14
N ALA A 176 2.46 -16.94 1.28
CA ALA A 176 2.71 -15.64 0.67
C ALA A 176 1.51 -15.18 -0.20
N LEU A 177 0.90 -16.07 -0.98
CA LEU A 177 -0.34 -15.80 -1.70
C LEU A 177 -1.50 -15.45 -0.76
N GLY A 178 -1.64 -16.19 0.35
CA GLY A 178 -2.62 -15.90 1.39
C GLY A 178 -2.44 -14.49 1.99
N ALA A 179 -1.19 -14.09 2.26
CA ALA A 179 -0.86 -12.76 2.76
C ALA A 179 -1.14 -11.66 1.74
N LEU A 180 -0.82 -11.86 0.45
CA LEU A 180 -1.18 -10.94 -0.62
C LEU A 180 -2.70 -10.79 -0.76
N ASN A 181 -3.44 -11.90 -0.70
CA ASN A 181 -4.91 -11.90 -0.73
C ASN A 181 -5.51 -11.20 0.50
N LYS A 182 -4.84 -11.26 1.65
CA LYS A 182 -5.21 -10.47 2.83
C LYS A 182 -4.97 -8.98 2.58
N ALA A 183 -3.83 -8.59 2.02
CA ALA A 183 -3.54 -7.20 1.66
C ALA A 183 -4.57 -6.65 0.65
N ASN A 184 -4.91 -7.40 -0.39
CA ASN A 184 -5.95 -7.03 -1.35
C ASN A 184 -7.32 -6.80 -0.69
N ARG A 185 -7.68 -7.63 0.30
CA ARG A 185 -8.92 -7.46 1.08
C ARG A 185 -8.90 -6.23 1.97
N VAL A 186 -7.77 -5.92 2.61
CA VAL A 186 -7.63 -4.69 3.41
C VAL A 186 -7.85 -3.46 2.54
N VAL A 187 -7.24 -3.42 1.34
CA VAL A 187 -7.45 -2.33 0.39
C VAL A 187 -8.91 -2.25 -0.06
N ALA A 188 -9.57 -3.39 -0.32
CA ALA A 188 -10.97 -3.42 -0.75
C ALA A 188 -11.95 -2.98 0.34
N GLN A 189 -11.63 -3.22 1.61
CA GLN A 189 -12.44 -2.79 2.75
C GLN A 189 -12.28 -1.29 3.03
N ASN A 190 -11.05 -0.79 2.97
CA ASN A 190 -10.75 0.63 3.16
C ASN A 190 -9.56 1.06 2.31
N SER A 191 -9.84 1.60 1.12
CA SER A 191 -8.85 2.07 0.16
C SER A 191 -8.04 3.29 0.65
N ARG A 192 -8.53 3.98 1.69
CA ARG A 192 -7.99 5.25 2.17
C ARG A 192 -7.14 5.11 3.43
N ASP A 193 -7.24 3.99 4.15
CA ASP A 193 -6.42 3.71 5.34
C ASP A 193 -5.02 3.23 4.96
N GLU A 194 -4.16 4.20 4.69
CA GLU A 194 -2.78 3.96 4.27
C GLU A 194 -1.99 3.16 5.32
N ALA A 195 -2.23 3.37 6.62
CA ALA A 195 -1.49 2.67 7.67
C ALA A 195 -1.81 1.17 7.68
N ALA A 196 -3.09 0.81 7.60
CA ALA A 196 -3.51 -0.59 7.53
C ALA A 196 -3.03 -1.27 6.23
N ILE A 197 -3.11 -0.56 5.09
CA ILE A 197 -2.66 -1.08 3.80
C ILE A 197 -1.14 -1.33 3.81
N LEU A 198 -0.34 -0.39 4.31
CA LEU A 198 1.12 -0.53 4.37
C LEU A 198 1.54 -1.64 5.34
N ALA A 199 0.84 -1.82 6.47
CA ALA A 199 1.09 -2.94 7.37
C ALA A 199 0.81 -4.28 6.70
N ALA A 200 -0.33 -4.41 6.00
CA ALA A 200 -0.66 -5.63 5.27
C ALA A 200 0.29 -5.90 4.10
N LYS A 201 0.77 -4.85 3.42
CA LYS A 201 1.80 -4.96 2.39
C LYS A 201 3.11 -5.50 2.95
N ARG A 202 3.61 -4.96 4.08
CA ARG A 202 4.86 -5.44 4.71
C ARG A 202 4.76 -6.91 5.12
N GLU A 203 3.62 -7.32 5.65
CA GLU A 203 3.37 -8.72 6.02
C GLU A 203 3.46 -9.65 4.79
N ALA A 204 2.89 -9.23 3.67
CA ALA A 204 2.93 -9.99 2.43
C ALA A 204 4.32 -9.99 1.77
N GLU A 205 5.05 -8.88 1.81
CA GLU A 205 6.46 -8.79 1.40
C GLU A 205 7.35 -9.72 2.24
N PHE A 206 7.14 -9.73 3.56
CA PHE A 206 7.87 -10.60 4.48
C PHE A 206 7.58 -12.09 4.22
N SER A 207 6.31 -12.43 4.01
CA SER A 207 5.90 -13.81 3.67
C SER A 207 6.54 -14.28 2.36
N LEU A 208 6.62 -13.41 1.35
CA LEU A 208 7.31 -13.72 0.08
C LEU A 208 8.82 -13.88 0.26
N ALA A 209 9.44 -13.06 1.11
CA ALA A 209 10.86 -13.19 1.45
C ALA A 209 11.16 -14.52 2.15
N ILE A 210 10.30 -14.95 3.08
CA ILE A 210 10.38 -16.28 3.70
C ILE A 210 10.28 -17.37 2.64
N ALA A 211 9.29 -17.30 1.76
CA ALA A 211 9.12 -18.30 0.70
C ALA A 211 10.35 -18.39 -0.21
N SER A 212 10.95 -17.24 -0.54
CA SER A 212 12.17 -17.19 -1.35
C SER A 212 13.38 -17.78 -0.63
N ALA A 213 13.55 -17.51 0.66
CA ALA A 213 14.62 -18.08 1.46
C ALA A 213 14.49 -19.60 1.59
N VAL A 214 13.28 -20.08 1.94
CA VAL A 214 12.99 -21.53 2.04
C VAL A 214 13.24 -22.22 0.70
N ALA A 215 12.83 -21.61 -0.41
CA ALA A 215 13.07 -22.17 -1.74
C ALA A 215 14.56 -22.30 -2.07
N ALA A 216 15.36 -21.28 -1.73
CA ALA A 216 16.81 -21.31 -1.93
C ALA A 216 17.47 -22.41 -1.08
N ASP A 217 17.05 -22.60 0.16
CA ASP A 217 17.60 -23.64 1.04
C ASP A 217 17.14 -25.04 0.64
N MET A 218 15.87 -25.21 0.29
CA MET A 218 15.34 -26.47 -0.26
C MET A 218 16.03 -26.87 -1.55
N GLN A 219 16.33 -25.90 -2.44
CA GLN A 219 17.10 -26.18 -3.65
C GLN A 219 18.50 -26.71 -3.31
N LYS A 220 19.19 -26.12 -2.32
CA LYS A 220 20.51 -26.61 -1.89
C LYS A 220 20.40 -28.02 -1.34
N LEU A 221 19.43 -28.28 -0.45
CA LEU A 221 19.24 -29.58 0.19
C LEU A 221 18.95 -30.68 -0.83
N VAL A 222 18.09 -30.43 -1.82
CA VAL A 222 17.76 -31.41 -2.89
C VAL A 222 18.99 -31.76 -3.74
N ASN A 223 19.96 -30.85 -3.86
CA ASN A 223 21.17 -31.07 -4.65
C ASN A 223 22.35 -31.62 -3.82
N MET A 224 22.22 -31.76 -2.50
CA MET A 224 23.27 -32.30 -1.63
C MET A 224 23.29 -33.82 -1.62
N ASP A 225 24.47 -34.40 -1.58
CA ASP A 225 24.66 -35.82 -1.29
C ASP A 225 24.62 -36.07 0.24
N ARG A 226 24.62 -37.35 0.64
CA ARG A 226 24.52 -37.76 2.04
C ARG A 226 25.66 -37.19 2.90
N GLN A 227 26.89 -37.15 2.39
CA GLN A 227 28.03 -36.63 3.15
C GLN A 227 27.92 -35.12 3.35
N SER A 228 27.47 -34.38 2.33
CA SER A 228 27.20 -32.95 2.44
C SER A 228 26.06 -32.65 3.40
N MET A 229 25.01 -33.47 3.42
CA MET A 229 23.91 -33.34 4.39
C MET A 229 24.38 -33.56 5.83
N GLU A 230 25.21 -34.58 6.09
CA GLU A 230 25.79 -34.82 7.42
C GLU A 230 26.64 -33.63 7.88
N ARG A 231 27.50 -33.09 7.00
CA ARG A 231 28.28 -31.88 7.28
C ARG A 231 27.40 -30.67 7.56
N TRP A 232 26.32 -30.50 6.80
CA TRP A 232 25.37 -29.41 7.00
C TRP A 232 24.65 -29.50 8.35
N LEU A 233 24.24 -30.70 8.77
CA LEU A 233 23.65 -30.93 10.10
C LEU A 233 24.64 -30.64 11.23
N ILE A 234 25.90 -31.09 11.10
CA ILE A 234 26.97 -30.78 12.08
C ILE A 234 27.22 -29.27 12.17
N LEU A 235 27.18 -28.56 11.03
CA LEU A 235 27.29 -27.11 11.02
C LEU A 235 26.11 -26.46 11.76
N LEU A 236 24.89 -26.95 11.55
CA LEU A 236 23.69 -26.44 12.21
C LEU A 236 23.76 -26.61 13.74
N THR A 237 24.12 -27.80 14.22
CA THR A 237 24.28 -28.08 15.66
C THR A 237 25.40 -27.25 16.28
N THR A 238 26.48 -27.01 15.54
CA THR A 238 27.56 -26.11 15.98
C THR A 238 27.05 -24.66 16.11
N LYS A 239 26.25 -24.18 15.16
CA LYS A 239 25.64 -22.84 15.24
C LYS A 239 24.66 -22.73 16.40
N LEU A 240 23.80 -23.73 16.62
CA LEU A 240 22.90 -23.77 17.78
C LEU A 240 23.68 -23.75 19.10
N HIS A 241 24.78 -24.49 19.20
CA HIS A 241 25.65 -24.45 20.37
C HIS A 241 26.28 -23.06 20.60
N THR A 242 26.71 -22.37 19.53
CA THR A 242 27.21 -20.99 19.70
C THR A 242 26.12 -20.03 20.17
N MET A 243 24.87 -20.22 19.73
CA MET A 243 23.72 -19.46 20.25
C MET A 243 23.43 -19.80 21.71
N ALA A 244 23.50 -21.08 22.08
CA ALA A 244 23.38 -21.57 23.46
C ALA A 244 24.39 -20.88 24.39
N GLY A 245 25.65 -20.82 23.99
CA GLY A 245 26.69 -20.12 24.74
C GLY A 245 26.42 -18.61 24.89
N ALA A 246 25.89 -17.96 23.83
CA ALA A 246 25.55 -16.54 23.87
C ALA A 246 24.37 -16.23 24.82
N ILE A 247 23.46 -17.18 25.01
CA ILE A 247 22.36 -17.08 25.98
C ILE A 247 22.68 -17.73 27.33
N GLY A 248 23.88 -18.28 27.53
CA GLY A 248 24.26 -18.96 28.78
C GLY A 248 23.46 -20.24 29.06
N ALA A 249 22.94 -20.91 28.03
CA ALA A 249 22.27 -22.20 28.14
C ALA A 249 23.28 -23.37 28.17
N ASP A 250 22.85 -24.51 28.72
CA ASP A 250 23.64 -25.74 28.75
C ASP A 250 23.92 -26.28 27.34
N ASP A 251 24.97 -27.09 27.20
CA ASP A 251 25.29 -27.78 25.96
C ASP A 251 24.26 -28.89 25.68
N VAL A 252 23.52 -28.75 24.58
CA VAL A 252 22.45 -29.67 24.16
C VAL A 252 22.75 -30.41 22.86
N ARG A 253 24.01 -30.38 22.38
CA ARG A 253 24.38 -30.97 21.08
C ARG A 253 24.16 -32.48 20.97
N ASP A 254 23.99 -33.16 22.10
CA ASP A 254 23.70 -34.60 22.21
C ASP A 254 22.23 -34.95 21.89
N GLN A 255 21.35 -33.95 21.81
CA GLN A 255 19.92 -34.14 21.51
C GLN A 255 19.62 -34.07 20.01
N GLU A 256 18.43 -34.54 19.60
CA GLU A 256 17.92 -34.34 18.25
C GLU A 256 17.76 -32.84 17.93
N LEU A 257 17.97 -32.44 16.67
CA LEU A 257 18.04 -31.03 16.25
C LEU A 257 16.82 -30.19 16.67
N MET A 258 15.60 -30.70 16.51
CA MET A 258 14.39 -29.97 16.90
C MET A 258 14.30 -29.82 18.43
N THR A 259 14.66 -30.87 19.18
CA THR A 259 14.75 -30.83 20.64
C THR A 259 15.79 -29.81 21.11
N GLN A 260 16.91 -29.65 20.40
CA GLN A 260 17.89 -28.59 20.69
C GLN A 260 17.25 -27.21 20.56
N VAL A 261 16.50 -26.95 19.49
CA VAL A 261 15.82 -25.66 19.27
C VAL A 261 14.80 -25.38 20.38
N ASP A 262 14.02 -26.38 20.80
CA ASP A 262 13.02 -26.23 21.85
C ASP A 262 13.65 -25.91 23.21
N LEU A 263 14.71 -26.65 23.58
CA LEU A 263 15.44 -26.42 24.84
C LEU A 263 16.09 -25.04 24.87
N LEU A 264 16.67 -24.59 23.75
CA LEU A 264 17.26 -23.25 23.64
C LEU A 264 16.20 -22.15 23.68
N THR A 265 15.03 -22.38 23.09
CA THR A 265 13.91 -21.43 23.14
C THR A 265 13.39 -21.28 24.56
N ALA A 266 13.22 -22.39 25.29
CA ALA A 266 12.84 -22.38 26.70
C ALA A 266 13.89 -21.65 27.56
N ALA A 267 15.18 -21.91 27.33
CA ALA A 267 16.26 -21.23 28.04
C ALA A 267 16.28 -19.71 27.76
N ALA A 268 16.06 -19.30 26.50
CA ALA A 268 16.01 -17.89 26.12
C ALA A 268 14.80 -17.16 26.75
N GLN A 269 13.66 -17.83 26.91
CA GLN A 269 12.49 -17.30 27.62
C GLN A 269 12.78 -17.14 29.12
N HIS A 270 13.35 -18.16 29.76
CA HIS A 270 13.74 -18.09 31.18
C HIS A 270 14.71 -16.95 31.50
N ASN A 271 15.66 -16.67 30.59
CA ASN A 271 16.60 -15.56 30.75
C ASN A 271 15.99 -14.17 30.54
N LYS A 272 14.89 -14.04 29.78
CA LYS A 272 14.14 -12.77 29.68
C LYS A 272 13.33 -12.46 30.94
N ASP A 273 12.90 -13.49 31.66
CA ASP A 273 12.07 -13.37 32.86
C ASP A 273 12.87 -13.21 34.16
N GLY A 274 14.22 -13.16 34.09
CA GLY A 274 15.09 -12.85 35.23
C GLY A 274 15.18 -13.95 36.31
N GLN A 275 14.79 -15.18 35.99
CA GLN A 275 14.90 -16.33 36.89
C GLN A 275 16.11 -17.20 36.50
N PRO A 276 16.98 -17.63 37.45
CA PRO A 276 18.07 -18.55 37.12
C PRO A 276 17.52 -19.88 36.61
N ALA A 277 18.14 -20.41 35.54
CA ALA A 277 17.74 -21.60 34.81
C ALA A 277 17.53 -22.82 35.72
N GLY A 278 16.26 -23.15 35.99
CA GLY A 278 15.85 -24.45 36.50
C GLY A 278 15.31 -25.28 35.36
N ARG A 279 15.82 -26.51 35.20
CA ARG A 279 15.47 -27.49 34.14
C ARG A 279 13.98 -27.48 33.75
N PRO A 280 13.62 -27.15 32.49
CA PRO A 280 12.34 -27.53 31.93
C PRO A 280 12.41 -29.01 31.51
N THR A 281 11.56 -29.85 32.09
CA THR A 281 11.44 -31.27 31.73
C THR A 281 10.87 -31.45 30.32
N ALA A 282 11.61 -32.15 29.46
CA ALA A 282 11.33 -32.44 28.04
C ALA A 282 9.99 -33.17 27.72
N GLN A 283 9.21 -33.56 28.73
CA GLN A 283 8.02 -34.41 28.55
C GLN A 283 6.76 -33.70 28.06
N LYS A 284 6.71 -32.35 28.03
CA LYS A 284 5.53 -31.61 27.54
C LYS A 284 5.54 -31.33 26.03
N ALA A 285 6.72 -31.20 25.41
CA ALA A 285 6.82 -30.86 23.99
C ALA A 285 6.51 -32.05 23.05
N GLU A 286 6.85 -33.28 23.45
CA GLU A 286 6.60 -34.49 22.65
C GLU A 286 5.09 -34.79 22.48
N SER A 287 4.24 -34.34 23.40
CA SER A 287 2.80 -34.65 23.38
C SER A 287 2.00 -33.77 22.42
N GLU A 288 2.52 -32.62 22.01
CA GLU A 288 1.84 -31.69 21.09
C GLU A 288 2.21 -31.96 19.62
N LEU A 289 3.45 -32.40 19.34
CA LEU A 289 3.94 -32.66 17.98
C LEU A 289 3.29 -33.88 17.29
N VAL A 290 2.91 -34.92 18.05
CA VAL A 290 2.23 -36.10 17.50
C VAL A 290 0.81 -35.76 17.04
N ALA A 291 0.14 -34.78 17.66
CA ALA A 291 -1.22 -34.38 17.31
C ALA A 291 -1.28 -33.52 16.04
N GLU A 292 -0.22 -32.77 15.72
CA GLU A 292 -0.13 -31.93 14.52
C GLU A 292 0.33 -32.74 13.28
N ALA A 293 1.21 -33.73 13.47
CA ALA A 293 1.77 -34.53 12.39
C ALA A 293 0.78 -35.52 11.74
N GLU A 294 -0.24 -35.98 12.47
CA GLU A 294 -1.23 -36.95 11.94
C GLU A 294 -2.26 -36.35 10.98
N LYS A 295 -2.34 -35.01 10.82
CA LYS A 295 -3.33 -34.36 9.94
C LYS A 295 -2.84 -34.03 8.54
N GLY A 296 -1.56 -34.21 8.22
CA GLY A 296 -0.95 -33.61 7.02
C GLY A 296 -0.45 -34.54 5.91
N ALA A 297 -0.37 -35.86 6.10
CA ALA A 297 0.42 -36.69 5.19
C ALA A 297 -0.41 -37.75 4.42
N VAL A 298 -0.87 -37.40 3.20
CA VAL A 298 -1.15 -38.39 2.15
C VAL A 298 -0.70 -37.87 0.77
N LYS A 299 0.35 -38.53 0.24
CA LYS A 299 0.77 -38.76 -1.16
C LYS A 299 1.34 -37.58 -1.98
N GLU A 300 2.59 -37.71 -2.42
CA GLU A 300 2.88 -38.24 -3.77
C GLU A 300 4.35 -38.68 -3.95
N VAL A 301 4.53 -39.62 -4.88
CA VAL A 301 5.71 -40.48 -5.10
C VAL A 301 6.30 -40.17 -6.49
N ASP A 302 7.61 -39.91 -6.48
CA ASP A 302 8.67 -40.36 -7.41
C ASP A 302 8.61 -40.06 -8.93
N LYS A 303 9.71 -39.47 -9.45
CA LYS A 303 10.47 -40.04 -10.60
C LYS A 303 11.84 -39.36 -10.83
N ASN A 304 12.87 -40.21 -10.73
CA ASN A 304 14.26 -40.07 -11.17
C ASN A 304 14.44 -39.71 -12.67
N THR A 305 15.51 -38.98 -13.05
CA THR A 305 16.70 -39.52 -13.78
C THR A 305 17.75 -38.46 -14.18
N ASP A 306 18.99 -38.75 -13.76
CA ASP A 306 20.28 -38.74 -14.48
C ASP A 306 20.89 -37.47 -15.12
N LYS A 307 22.13 -37.15 -14.71
CA LYS A 307 23.28 -36.73 -15.55
C LYS A 307 24.52 -36.44 -14.69
N GLY A 308 25.33 -37.48 -14.48
CA GLY A 308 26.71 -37.36 -14.04
C GLY A 308 27.65 -36.92 -15.17
N THR A 309 28.74 -36.24 -14.78
CA THR A 309 30.00 -35.86 -15.48
C THR A 309 30.34 -34.37 -15.59
N ALA A 310 29.55 -33.44 -15.03
CA ALA A 310 29.98 -32.04 -14.80
C ALA A 310 30.46 -31.75 -13.35
N ASN A 311 30.30 -32.71 -12.43
CA ASN A 311 30.41 -32.56 -10.96
C ASN A 311 31.82 -32.66 -10.37
N GLN A 312 32.89 -32.43 -11.13
CA GLN A 312 34.25 -32.44 -10.55
C GLN A 312 34.89 -31.05 -10.59
N ALA A 313 34.84 -30.36 -11.73
CA ALA A 313 35.29 -28.98 -11.83
C ALA A 313 34.41 -28.01 -11.03
N ALA A 314 33.08 -28.22 -11.01
CA ALA A 314 32.16 -27.40 -10.22
C ALA A 314 32.35 -27.60 -8.70
N THR A 315 32.70 -28.82 -8.27
CA THR A 315 32.89 -29.13 -6.85
C THR A 315 34.17 -28.51 -6.30
N GLU A 316 35.22 -28.41 -7.10
CA GLU A 316 36.46 -27.71 -6.72
C GLU A 316 36.27 -26.19 -6.66
N GLU A 317 35.52 -25.60 -7.60
CA GLU A 317 35.19 -24.17 -7.58
C GLU A 317 34.26 -23.81 -6.40
N ILE A 318 33.32 -24.70 -6.07
CA ILE A 318 32.44 -24.54 -4.89
C ILE A 318 33.25 -24.64 -3.58
N ASN A 319 34.17 -25.59 -3.47
CA ASN A 319 35.01 -25.74 -2.28
C ASN A 319 35.93 -24.52 -2.07
N GLN A 320 36.46 -23.92 -3.14
CA GLN A 320 37.24 -22.68 -3.07
C GLN A 320 36.36 -21.49 -2.64
N ARG A 321 35.16 -21.34 -3.21
CA ARG A 321 34.24 -20.26 -2.83
C ARG A 321 33.70 -20.39 -1.41
N VAL A 322 33.50 -21.61 -0.91
CA VAL A 322 33.11 -21.86 0.48
C VAL A 322 34.23 -21.45 1.44
N ALA A 323 35.48 -21.79 1.13
CA ALA A 323 36.63 -21.37 1.93
C ALA A 323 36.83 -19.84 1.94
N GLU A 324 36.62 -19.17 0.80
CA GLU A 324 36.65 -17.70 0.72
C GLU A 324 35.51 -17.05 1.53
N LEU A 325 34.32 -17.65 1.49
CA LEU A 325 33.18 -17.18 2.28
C LEU A 325 33.42 -17.37 3.78
N GLU A 326 33.98 -18.50 4.20
CA GLU A 326 34.37 -18.77 5.59
C GLU A 326 35.36 -17.73 6.11
N GLN A 327 36.42 -17.42 5.35
CA GLN A 327 37.38 -16.38 5.73
C GLN A 327 36.75 -14.97 5.79
N SER A 328 35.86 -14.65 4.84
CA SER A 328 35.17 -13.36 4.84
C SER A 328 34.15 -13.22 5.99
N LEU A 329 33.55 -14.33 6.40
CA LEU A 329 32.59 -14.40 7.50
C LEU A 329 33.29 -14.35 8.86
N GLU A 330 34.42 -15.03 9.01
CA GLU A 330 35.26 -14.92 10.21
C GLU A 330 35.75 -13.48 10.42
N ALA A 331 36.17 -12.80 9.35
CA ALA A 331 36.56 -11.38 9.41
C ALA A 331 35.39 -10.48 9.84
N LYS A 332 34.18 -10.74 9.33
CA LYS A 332 32.96 -10.00 9.71
C LYS A 332 32.50 -10.29 11.14
N VAL A 333 32.57 -11.54 11.59
CA VAL A 333 32.24 -11.94 12.97
C VAL A 333 33.23 -11.32 13.95
N LYS A 334 34.52 -11.28 13.60
CA LYS A 334 35.53 -10.61 14.42
C LYS A 334 35.28 -9.10 14.53
N ALA A 335 34.98 -8.43 13.41
CA ALA A 335 34.63 -7.01 13.41
C ALA A 335 33.37 -6.71 14.23
N LEU A 336 32.35 -7.57 14.17
CA LEU A 336 31.12 -7.43 14.95
C LEU A 336 31.38 -7.64 16.45
N THR A 337 32.27 -8.59 16.79
CA THR A 337 32.67 -8.89 18.18
C THR A 337 33.45 -7.73 18.78
N GLU A 338 34.38 -7.14 18.02
CA GLU A 338 35.12 -5.94 18.43
C GLU A 338 34.18 -4.75 18.62
N GLN A 339 33.17 -4.60 17.76
CA GLN A 339 32.16 -3.54 17.88
C GLN A 339 31.25 -3.74 19.11
N LEU A 340 30.86 -4.98 19.41
CA LEU A 340 30.11 -5.32 20.62
C LEU A 340 30.93 -5.10 21.91
N GLN A 341 32.21 -5.44 21.90
CA GLN A 341 33.11 -5.16 23.02
C GLN A 341 33.32 -3.65 23.24
N ALA A 342 33.39 -2.87 22.15
CA ALA A 342 33.47 -1.41 22.23
C ALA A 342 32.20 -0.79 22.83
N ILE A 343 31.02 -1.31 22.47
CA ILE A 343 29.72 -0.88 23.03
C ILE A 343 29.62 -1.27 24.51
N GLN A 344 30.06 -2.47 24.89
CA GLN A 344 30.08 -2.91 26.29
C GLN A 344 31.03 -2.07 27.15
N ALA A 345 32.22 -1.73 26.63
CA ALA A 345 33.15 -0.84 27.32
C ALA A 345 32.63 0.60 27.44
N ALA A 346 31.86 1.07 26.46
CA ALA A 346 31.20 2.37 26.51
C ALA A 346 30.07 2.40 27.56
N ASN A 347 29.28 1.33 27.66
CA ASN A 347 28.21 1.21 28.65
C ASN A 347 28.77 1.10 30.08
N GLN A 348 29.85 0.34 30.30
CA GLN A 348 30.51 0.26 31.61
C GLN A 348 31.11 1.60 32.06
N ARG A 349 31.58 2.43 31.12
CA ARG A 349 32.05 3.80 31.41
C ARG A 349 30.90 4.75 31.72
N ALA A 350 29.72 4.55 31.12
CA ALA A 350 28.53 5.34 31.41
C ALA A 350 27.94 4.98 32.79
N GLU A 351 27.98 3.71 33.18
CA GLU A 351 27.54 3.24 34.51
C GLU A 351 28.47 3.72 35.64
N ALA A 352 29.79 3.76 35.41
CA ALA A 352 30.75 4.29 36.38
C ALA A 352 30.67 5.81 36.60
N GLN A 353 29.92 6.55 35.77
CA GLN A 353 29.70 7.99 35.90
C GLN A 353 28.32 8.34 36.49
N ALA A 354 27.48 7.35 36.81
CA ALA A 354 26.06 7.55 37.12
C ALA A 354 25.62 7.18 38.56
N GLU A 355 26.52 6.87 39.50
CA GLU A 355 26.18 6.79 40.93
C GLU A 355 26.71 7.99 41.76
N PRO A 356 25.97 8.45 42.78
CA PRO A 356 25.88 9.87 43.14
C PRO A 356 26.76 10.26 44.34
N ALA A 357 27.40 11.43 44.26
CA ALA A 357 27.96 12.10 45.43
C ALA A 357 26.83 12.76 46.24
N ALA A 358 26.30 12.04 47.23
CA ALA A 358 25.47 12.60 48.30
C ALA A 358 26.35 12.99 49.50
N GLU A 359 26.52 14.31 49.61
CA GLU A 359 26.62 15.19 50.78
C GLU A 359 27.66 15.01 51.93
N PRO A 360 28.19 16.14 52.44
CA PRO A 360 29.16 16.21 53.54
C PRO A 360 28.48 16.42 54.91
N GLU A 361 29.13 15.96 55.99
CA GLU A 361 29.05 16.38 57.42
C GLU A 361 29.65 15.21 58.23
N LEU A 362 30.58 15.33 59.18
CA LEU A 362 31.05 16.37 60.09
C LEU A 362 32.53 16.12 60.43
#